data_AF-A0A9D9KDQ1-F1
#
_entry.id   AF-A0A9D9KDQ1-F1
#
_cell.length_a   1.000
_cell.length_b   1.000
_cell.length_c   1.000
_cell.angle_alpha   90.00
_cell.angle_beta   90.00
_cell.angle_gamma   90.00
#
_symmetry.space_group_name_H-M   'P 1'
#
loop_
_entity.id
_entity.type
_entity.pdbx_description
1 polymer ?
#
loop_
_entity_poly.entity_id
_entity_poly.type
_entity_poly.pdbx_seq_one_letter_code
_entity_poly.pdbx_strand_id
1 'polypeptide(L)'
;MSREAVLSFFKAASQDRTLRQVLGETVTAPEDFVEVARTNGFEFTREDLATALLPINEQLNRLEIPPGMGSSSAFIEELLRLLHEIGTI
;
A
#
# COMPACT_ATOMS: atom_id res chain seq x y z
N MET A 1 -12.02 -9.18 10.83
CA MET A 1 -11.35 -10.02 9.82
C MET A 1 -10.97 -9.08 8.70
N SER A 2 -9.73 -8.59 8.63
CA SER A 2 -9.42 -7.58 7.60
C SER A 2 -7.98 -7.05 7.51
N ARG A 3 -7.18 -7.04 8.57
CA ARG A 3 -5.77 -6.61 8.47
C ARG A 3 -4.94 -7.58 7.61
N GLU A 4 -5.15 -8.88 7.75
CA GLU A 4 -4.41 -9.91 7.02
C GLU A 4 -4.64 -9.87 5.51
N ALA A 5 -5.84 -9.48 5.06
CA ALA A 5 -6.15 -9.31 3.63
C ALA A 5 -5.32 -8.16 3.01
N VAL A 6 -5.22 -7.03 3.73
CA VAL A 6 -4.40 -5.88 3.33
C VAL A 6 -2.92 -6.28 3.25
N LEU A 7 -2.41 -6.99 4.26
CA LEU A 7 -1.02 -7.43 4.27
C LEU A 7 -0.74 -8.46 3.16
N SER A 8 -1.68 -9.37 2.91
CA SER A 8 -1.57 -10.34 1.82
C SER A 8 -1.54 -9.64 0.46
N PHE A 9 -2.33 -8.57 0.29
CA PHE A 9 -2.30 -7.74 -0.91
C PHE A 9 -0.94 -7.05 -1.09
N PHE A 10 -0.41 -6.41 -0.06
CA PHE A 10 0.91 -5.77 -0.15
C PHE A 10 2.04 -6.78 -0.34
N LYS A 11 1.92 -7.97 0.23
CA LYS A 11 2.84 -9.08 -0.01
C LYS A 11 2.79 -9.57 -1.46
N ALA A 12 1.58 -9.69 -2.01
CA ALA A 12 1.43 -10.00 -3.43
C ALA A 12 2.04 -8.89 -4.29
N ALA A 13 1.84 -7.62 -3.93
CA ALA A 13 2.43 -6.48 -4.64
C ALA A 13 3.95 -6.39 -4.52
N SER A 14 4.56 -6.88 -3.43
CA SER A 14 6.02 -6.93 -3.31
C SER A 14 6.64 -8.02 -4.20
N GLN A 15 5.89 -9.10 -4.46
CA GLN A 15 6.32 -10.25 -5.25
C GLN A 15 5.94 -10.14 -6.73
N ASP A 16 4.85 -9.44 -7.06
CA ASP A 16 4.35 -9.25 -8.43
C ASP A 16 4.70 -7.84 -8.93
N ARG A 17 5.65 -7.80 -9.87
CA ARG A 17 6.10 -6.56 -10.51
C ARG A 17 4.96 -5.83 -11.24
N THR A 18 4.03 -6.56 -11.84
CA THR A 18 2.88 -5.99 -12.56
C THR A 18 1.95 -5.30 -11.59
N LEU A 19 1.61 -5.97 -10.48
CA LEU A 19 0.78 -5.40 -9.44
C LEU A 19 1.42 -4.16 -8.81
N ARG A 20 2.75 -4.19 -8.60
CA ARG A 20 3.51 -3.04 -8.12
C ARG A 20 3.47 -1.85 -9.06
N GLN A 21 3.58 -2.11 -10.36
CA GLN A 21 3.48 -1.08 -11.39
C GLN A 21 2.07 -0.48 -11.45
N VAL A 22 1.03 -1.33 -11.44
CA VAL A 22 -0.37 -0.89 -11.38
C VAL A 22 -0.60 -0.01 -10.16
N LEU A 23 -0.13 -0.44 -8.98
CA LEU A 23 -0.21 0.38 -7.77
C LEU A 23 0.49 1.72 -7.94
N GLY A 24 1.70 1.74 -8.51
CA GLY A 24 2.48 2.96 -8.70
C GLY A 24 1.90 3.95 -9.71
N GLU A 25 1.11 3.47 -10.68
CA GLU A 25 0.51 4.30 -11.74
C GLU A 25 -0.93 4.72 -11.41
N THR A 26 -1.67 3.86 -10.68
CA THR A 26 -3.12 4.03 -10.48
C THR A 26 -3.45 4.61 -9.11
N VAL A 27 -2.58 4.43 -8.11
CA VAL A 27 -2.88 4.84 -6.74
C VAL A 27 -2.45 6.28 -6.50
N THR A 28 -3.44 7.12 -6.26
CA THR A 28 -3.30 8.51 -5.86
C THR A 28 -3.98 8.80 -4.52
N ALA A 29 -4.92 7.94 -4.12
CA ALA A 29 -5.68 8.04 -2.88
C ALA A 29 -5.90 6.66 -2.21
N PRO A 30 -6.23 6.62 -0.90
CA PRO A 30 -6.52 5.38 -0.17
C PRO A 30 -7.62 4.51 -0.81
N GLU A 31 -8.56 5.13 -1.52
CA GLU A 31 -9.65 4.49 -2.24
C GLU A 31 -9.15 3.61 -3.39
N ASP A 32 -8.11 4.07 -4.09
CA ASP A 32 -7.53 3.38 -5.25
C ASP A 32 -6.88 2.06 -4.83
N PHE A 33 -6.28 2.01 -3.63
CA PHE A 33 -5.74 0.76 -3.07
C PHE A 33 -6.82 -0.31 -2.89
N VAL A 34 -7.98 0.09 -2.39
CA VAL A 34 -9.12 -0.82 -2.18
C VAL A 34 -9.66 -1.31 -3.52
N GLU A 35 -9.72 -0.44 -4.53
CA GLU A 35 -10.20 -0.80 -5.85
C GLU A 35 -9.24 -1.74 -6.60
N VAL A 36 -7.93 -1.46 -6.56
CA VAL A 36 -6.90 -2.32 -7.13
C VAL A 36 -6.89 -3.68 -6.40
N ALA A 37 -6.96 -3.68 -5.07
CA ALA A 37 -7.03 -4.90 -4.29
C ALA A 37 -8.23 -5.78 -4.68
N ARG A 38 -9.42 -5.17 -4.73
CA ARG A 38 -10.65 -5.88 -5.12
C ARG A 38 -10.55 -6.49 -6.51
N THR A 39 -9.95 -5.76 -7.46
CA THR A 39 -9.72 -6.23 -8.83
C THR A 39 -8.74 -7.41 -8.89
N ASN A 40 -7.83 -7.50 -7.91
CA ASN A 40 -6.86 -8.59 -7.78
C ASN A 40 -7.32 -9.71 -6.82
N GLY A 41 -8.59 -9.73 -6.44
CA GLY A 41 -9.18 -10.78 -5.59
C GLY A 41 -8.93 -10.62 -4.09
N PHE A 42 -8.48 -9.43 -3.64
CA PHE A 42 -8.32 -9.09 -2.24
C PHE A 42 -9.47 -8.17 -1.79
N GLU A 43 -10.20 -8.58 -0.76
CA GLU A 43 -11.34 -7.81 -0.23
C GLU A 43 -10.98 -7.20 1.13
N PHE A 44 -10.90 -5.87 1.19
CA PHE A 44 -10.72 -5.11 2.42
C PHE A 44 -11.30 -3.70 2.27
N THR A 45 -11.54 -3.01 3.38
CA THR A 45 -12.07 -1.64 3.38
C THR A 45 -10.98 -0.58 3.58
N ARG A 46 -11.34 0.69 3.43
CA ARG A 46 -10.44 1.82 3.77
C ARG A 46 -10.02 1.81 5.24
N GLU A 47 -10.91 1.43 6.15
CA GLU A 47 -10.61 1.35 7.58
C GLU A 47 -9.58 0.26 7.86
N ASP A 48 -9.67 -0.85 7.13
CA ASP A 48 -8.74 -1.96 7.24
C ASP A 48 -7.36 -1.59 6.71
N LEU A 49 -7.33 -0.87 5.57
CA LEU A 49 -6.12 -0.29 5.02
C LEU A 49 -5.48 0.66 6.03
N ALA A 50 -6.24 1.61 6.57
CA ALA A 50 -5.75 2.56 7.57
C ALA A 50 -5.22 1.83 8.81
N THR A 51 -5.92 0.79 9.28
CA THR A 51 -5.51 -0.01 10.44
C THR A 51 -4.23 -0.80 10.17
N ALA A 52 -4.07 -1.37 8.97
CA ALA A 52 -2.86 -2.08 8.58
C ALA A 52 -1.67 -1.11 8.43
N LEU A 53 -1.94 0.12 7.98
CA LEU A 53 -0.94 1.16 7.81
C LEU A 53 -0.67 1.97 9.08
N LEU A 54 -1.47 1.89 10.14
CA LEU A 54 -1.23 2.59 11.41
C LEU A 54 0.22 2.48 11.94
N PRO A 55 0.87 1.30 11.96
CA PRO A 55 2.23 1.14 12.48
C PRO A 55 3.30 1.87 11.63
N ILE A 56 3.00 2.13 10.37
CA ILE A 56 3.89 2.80 9.41
C ILE A 56 3.42 4.21 9.09
N ASN A 57 2.20 4.61 9.46
CA ASN A 57 1.68 5.96 9.27
C ASN A 57 2.51 7.00 10.03
N GLU A 58 3.07 6.66 11.19
CA GLU A 58 4.05 7.53 11.87
C GLU A 58 5.36 7.68 11.10
N GLN A 59 5.79 6.65 10.38
CA GLN A 59 7.00 6.68 9.54
C GLN A 59 6.74 7.38 8.20
N LEU A 60 5.56 7.18 7.61
CA LEU A 60 5.09 7.84 6.41
C LEU A 60 4.79 9.33 6.65
N ASN A 61 4.29 9.73 7.82
CA ASN A 61 4.16 11.15 8.16
C ASN A 61 5.51 11.85 8.34
N ARG A 62 6.58 11.09 8.67
CA ARG A 62 7.96 11.61 8.73
C ARG A 62 8.62 11.68 7.36
N LEU A 63 8.22 10.81 6.44
CA LEU A 63 8.47 10.98 5.02
C LEU A 63 7.56 12.12 4.57
N GLU A 64 8.00 13.37 4.70
CA GLU A 64 7.33 14.51 4.07
C GLU A 64 7.14 14.16 2.59
N ILE A 65 5.95 13.68 2.20
CA ILE A 65 5.65 13.32 0.82
C ILE A 65 5.72 14.65 0.08
N PRO A 66 6.79 14.92 -0.70
CA PRO A 66 6.93 16.23 -1.30
C PRO A 66 5.75 16.45 -2.23
N PRO A 67 5.14 17.65 -2.24
CA PRO A 67 4.04 17.96 -3.14
C PRO A 67 4.53 17.78 -4.58
N GLY A 68 4.12 16.67 -5.22
CA GLY A 68 4.66 16.18 -6.49
C GLY A 68 4.94 14.67 -6.53
N MET A 69 5.01 13.98 -5.39
CA MET A 69 5.04 12.51 -5.29
C MET A 69 3.65 11.86 -5.25
N GLY A 70 2.58 12.62 -5.49
CA GLY A 70 1.19 12.16 -5.40
C GLY A 70 0.75 11.11 -6.43
N SER A 71 1.65 10.64 -7.32
CA SER A 71 1.32 9.69 -8.38
C SER A 71 2.48 8.75 -8.76
N SER A 72 3.48 8.62 -7.89
CA SER A 72 4.76 8.07 -8.33
C SER A 72 5.02 6.75 -7.64
N SER A 73 5.26 5.70 -8.43
CA SER A 73 5.79 4.39 -8.01
C SER A 73 6.73 4.41 -6.80
N ALA A 74 7.54 5.46 -6.64
CA ALA A 74 8.37 5.74 -5.46
C ALA A 74 7.63 5.62 -4.12
N PHE A 75 6.39 6.13 -4.00
CA PHE A 75 5.59 5.99 -2.77
C PHE A 75 5.26 4.52 -2.50
N ILE A 76 4.85 3.78 -3.53
CA ILE A 76 4.54 2.35 -3.41
C ILE A 76 5.79 1.54 -3.09
N GLU A 77 6.93 1.85 -3.70
CA GLU A 77 8.19 1.18 -3.40
C GLU A 77 8.62 1.43 -1.96
N GLU A 78 8.52 2.68 -1.48
CA GLU A 78 8.85 3.02 -0.10
C GLU A 78 7.87 2.37 0.89
N LEU A 79 6.58 2.36 0.58
CA LEU A 79 5.57 1.69 1.39
C LEU A 79 5.85 0.18 1.54
N LEU A 80 6.16 -0.50 0.45
CA LEU A 80 6.50 -1.92 0.44
C LEU A 80 7.83 -2.17 1.17
N ARG A 81 8.80 -1.27 1.02
CA ARG A 81 10.08 -1.31 1.75
C ARG A 81 9.84 -1.24 3.26
N LEU A 82 9.06 -0.27 3.71
CA LEU A 82 8.73 -0.10 5.13
C LEU A 82 7.98 -1.32 5.69
N LEU A 83 6.97 -1.82 4.97
CA LEU A 83 6.22 -3.03 5.36
C LEU A 83 7.13 -4.26 5.53
N HIS A 84 8.15 -4.39 4.68
CA HIS A 84 9.15 -5.44 4.79
C HIS A 84 10.12 -5.20 5.97
N GLU A 85 10.57 -3.96 6.20
CA GLU A 85 11.44 -3.60 7.34
C GLU A 85 10.77 -3.87 8.69
N ILE A 86 9.47 -3.63 8.81
CA ILE A 86 8.70 -3.95 10.03
C ILE A 86 8.26 -5.42 10.11
N GLY A 87 8.77 -6.30 9.23
CA GLY A 87 8.53 -7.74 9.24
C GLY A 87 7.06 -8.13 9.01
N THR A 88 6.31 -7.27 8.30
CA THR A 88 4.87 -7.41 8.17
C THR A 88 4.44 -8.13 6.88
N ILE A 89 5.30 -8.15 5.84
CA ILE A 89 5.08 -8.89 4.57
C ILE A 89 6.29 -9.69 4.12
#